data_AF-A0A4P8PXS8-F1
#
_entry.id   AF-A0A4P8PXS8-F1
#
_cell.length_a   1.000
_cell.length_b   1.000
_cell.length_c   1.000
_cell.angle_alpha   90.00
_cell.angle_beta   90.00
_cell.angle_gamma   90.00
#
_symmetry.space_group_name_H-M   'P 1'
#
loop_
_entity.id
_entity.type
_entity.pdbx_description
1 polymer ?
#
loop_
_entity_poly.entity_id
_entity_poly.type
_entity_poly.pdbx_seq_one_letter_code
_entity_poly.pdbx_strand_id
1 'polypeptide(L)'
;MTKIGNPMPRVRRTVLPRHRYAPPCHLSLPVHQSAEDRTTQCRRVESPRSIRWGRQAQARTRKGTFMADTDRRSGAELRARRELLGLNAQETAALLGVDERVIRRWEQGKPIPEGVVAELAQLEQVQDDVIRELEDAGKDSGVITTYKGDGVVPDRPKLPARWHRVAAATAVRNLAADGVDTRIIYAEG
;
A
#
# COMPACT_ATOMS: atom_id res chain seq x y z
N MET A 1 46.72 47.81 -2.89
CA MET A 1 45.95 47.41 -1.69
C MET A 1 44.78 46.53 -2.16
N THR A 2 45.03 45.21 -2.28
CA THR A 2 44.45 44.12 -1.45
C THR A 2 43.07 43.68 -1.98
N LYS A 3 42.99 42.72 -2.93
CA LYS A 3 42.64 41.28 -2.75
C LYS A 3 41.62 41.07 -1.61
N ILE A 4 40.51 40.37 -1.79
CA ILE A 4 40.40 38.91 -1.62
C ILE A 4 39.06 38.45 -2.22
N GLY A 5 39.14 37.60 -3.25
CA GLY A 5 38.02 36.76 -3.67
C GLY A 5 37.84 35.62 -2.67
N ASN A 6 36.59 35.34 -2.32
CA ASN A 6 36.24 34.25 -1.41
C ASN A 6 36.30 32.91 -2.16
N PRO A 7 37.15 31.93 -1.77
CA PRO A 7 37.22 30.65 -2.46
C PRO A 7 36.15 29.67 -1.95
N MET A 8 35.52 28.95 -2.90
CA MET A 8 34.60 27.84 -2.60
C MET A 8 35.27 26.72 -1.76
N PRO A 9 34.54 26.05 -0.86
CA PRO A 9 35.06 24.91 -0.12
C PRO A 9 35.18 23.67 -1.02
N ARG A 10 36.40 23.13 -1.15
CA ARG A 10 36.66 21.83 -1.79
C ARG A 10 36.17 20.70 -0.90
N VAL A 11 35.13 19.98 -1.35
CA VAL A 11 34.68 18.72 -0.74
C VAL A 11 35.73 17.63 -1.01
N ARG A 12 36.32 17.08 0.05
CA ARG A 12 37.25 15.94 -0.03
C ARG A 12 36.44 14.66 -0.32
N ARG A 13 36.70 13.99 -1.44
CA ARG A 13 36.24 12.62 -1.72
C ARG A 13 37.01 11.65 -0.83
N THR A 14 36.35 11.01 0.12
CA THR A 14 36.89 9.87 0.85
C THR A 14 36.68 8.61 0.01
N VAL A 15 37.78 7.95 -0.34
CA VAL A 15 37.83 6.68 -1.08
C VAL A 15 37.66 5.54 -0.09
N LEU A 16 36.65 4.68 -0.29
CA LEU A 16 36.47 3.43 0.45
C LEU A 16 37.48 2.37 -0.02
N PRO A 17 38.08 1.57 0.87
CA PRO A 17 39.02 0.53 0.48
C PRO A 17 38.31 -0.72 -0.07
N ARG A 18 38.85 -1.24 -1.18
CA ARG A 18 38.51 -2.53 -1.79
C ARG A 18 39.08 -3.67 -0.95
N HIS A 19 38.25 -4.46 -0.28
CA HIS A 19 38.64 -5.79 0.17
C HIS A 19 38.22 -6.85 -0.85
N ARG A 20 39.21 -7.36 -1.59
CA ARG A 20 39.20 -8.72 -2.14
C ARG A 20 39.73 -9.65 -1.06
N TYR A 21 39.08 -10.78 -0.80
CA TYR A 21 39.76 -12.07 -0.56
C TYR A 21 38.78 -13.22 -0.83
N ALA A 22 39.32 -14.25 -1.48
CA ALA A 22 38.69 -15.39 -2.13
C ALA A 22 38.46 -16.59 -1.17
N PRO A 23 37.75 -17.66 -1.59
CA PRO A 23 37.35 -18.79 -0.75
C PRO A 23 38.31 -20.00 -0.83
N PRO A 24 38.21 -20.93 0.13
CA PRO A 24 38.38 -22.37 -0.12
C PRO A 24 37.26 -23.19 0.58
N CYS A 25 36.95 -24.46 0.36
CA CYS A 25 37.24 -25.51 -0.62
C CYS A 25 36.27 -26.65 -0.25
N HIS A 26 35.85 -27.43 -1.26
CA HIS A 26 35.49 -28.85 -1.27
C HIS A 26 34.75 -29.52 -0.09
N LEU A 27 33.61 -30.15 -0.39
CA LEU A 27 33.26 -31.55 -0.06
C LEU A 27 31.91 -31.86 -0.75
N SER A 28 31.96 -32.53 -1.90
CA SER A 28 31.63 -33.97 -2.06
C SER A 28 30.15 -34.21 -2.39
N LEU A 29 29.91 -34.43 -3.68
CA LEU A 29 28.73 -35.09 -4.23
C LEU A 29 28.82 -36.60 -3.99
N PRO A 30 27.69 -37.28 -3.78
CA PRO A 30 27.50 -38.63 -4.28
C PRO A 30 26.61 -38.63 -5.53
N VAL A 31 27.02 -39.45 -6.49
CA VAL A 31 26.39 -39.78 -7.77
C VAL A 31 25.67 -41.14 -7.64
N HIS A 32 24.62 -41.32 -8.47
CA HIS A 32 23.89 -42.56 -8.83
C HIS A 32 22.82 -43.04 -7.82
N GLN A 33 21.58 -43.42 -8.19
CA GLN A 33 21.05 -44.04 -9.43
C GLN A 33 19.51 -43.90 -9.54
N SER A 34 19.00 -43.94 -10.79
CA SER A 34 17.73 -44.50 -11.35
C SER A 34 16.49 -44.66 -10.45
N ALA A 35 15.30 -44.15 -10.80
CA ALA A 35 14.39 -44.44 -11.93
C ALA A 35 13.12 -45.13 -11.39
N GLU A 36 12.00 -44.78 -12.00
CA GLU A 36 10.67 -45.42 -11.94
C GLU A 36 9.65 -44.99 -10.86
N ASP A 37 8.48 -44.63 -11.40
CA ASP A 37 7.14 -44.63 -10.85
C ASP A 37 6.84 -43.89 -9.54
N ARG A 38 6.16 -42.76 -9.70
CA ARG A 38 4.94 -42.48 -8.95
C ARG A 38 4.08 -41.40 -9.61
N THR A 39 3.02 -41.86 -10.26
CA THR A 39 1.78 -41.12 -10.46
C THR A 39 1.31 -40.61 -9.09
N THR A 40 1.51 -39.34 -8.77
CA THR A 40 0.87 -38.73 -7.59
C THR A 40 0.75 -37.23 -7.81
N GLN A 41 -0.42 -36.85 -8.34
CA GLN A 41 -1.27 -35.82 -7.74
C GLN A 41 -0.59 -34.49 -7.40
N CYS A 42 -0.76 -33.49 -8.27
CA CYS A 42 -0.67 -32.07 -7.90
C CYS A 42 -1.54 -31.81 -6.67
N ARG A 43 -0.93 -31.86 -5.48
CA ARG A 43 -1.53 -31.35 -4.25
C ARG A 43 -1.66 -29.85 -4.41
N ARG A 44 -2.89 -29.46 -4.75
CA ARG A 44 -3.48 -28.16 -4.40
C ARG A 44 -3.10 -27.87 -2.95
N VAL A 45 -2.24 -26.88 -2.73
CA VAL A 45 -1.99 -26.35 -1.39
C VAL A 45 -3.31 -25.73 -0.93
N GLU A 46 -4.03 -26.48 -0.10
CA GLU A 46 -5.22 -26.01 0.58
C GLU A 46 -4.79 -24.92 1.57
N SER A 47 -5.14 -23.68 1.25
CA SER A 47 -5.08 -22.57 2.22
C SER A 47 -6.03 -22.87 3.37
N PRO A 48 -5.57 -22.85 4.64
CA PRO A 48 -6.40 -23.23 5.78
C PRO A 48 -7.60 -22.30 5.94
N ARG A 49 -8.78 -22.87 5.79
CA ARG A 49 -10.05 -22.30 6.23
C ARG A 49 -10.04 -22.15 7.77
N SER A 50 -10.05 -20.92 8.27
CA SER A 50 -10.65 -20.65 9.60
C SER A 50 -11.08 -19.20 9.80
N ILE A 51 -12.14 -18.76 9.12
CA ILE A 51 -13.17 -18.00 9.82
C ILE A 51 -14.52 -18.63 9.49
N ARG A 52 -15.04 -19.38 10.46
CA ARG A 52 -16.38 -19.96 10.42
C ARG A 52 -17.38 -18.86 10.76
N TRP A 53 -17.78 -18.05 9.78
CA TRP A 53 -18.99 -17.26 9.90
C TRP A 53 -20.18 -18.22 9.80
N GLY A 54 -20.81 -18.49 10.94
CA GLY A 54 -21.95 -19.38 11.04
C GLY A 54 -23.04 -19.02 10.04
N ARG A 55 -23.58 -20.03 9.34
CA ARG A 55 -24.85 -19.92 8.62
C ARG A 55 -25.91 -19.43 9.61
N GLN A 56 -26.32 -18.18 9.52
CA GLN A 56 -27.64 -17.80 9.99
C GLN A 56 -28.57 -17.75 8.79
N ALA A 57 -29.48 -18.72 8.78
CA ALA A 57 -30.70 -18.67 8.00
C ALA A 57 -31.48 -17.42 8.44
N GLN A 58 -31.81 -16.55 7.50
CA GLN A 58 -32.80 -15.50 7.75
C GLN A 58 -34.01 -15.77 6.88
N ALA A 59 -35.11 -16.01 7.60
CA ALA A 59 -36.43 -16.31 7.10
C ALA A 59 -37.00 -15.15 6.27
N ARG A 60 -37.89 -15.52 5.35
CA ARG A 60 -38.71 -14.59 4.57
C ARG A 60 -39.68 -13.86 5.49
N THR A 61 -39.62 -12.54 5.55
CA THR A 61 -40.75 -11.70 5.95
C THR A 61 -40.77 -10.42 5.11
N ARG A 62 -41.81 -10.28 4.27
CA ARG A 62 -42.23 -8.97 3.73
C ARG A 62 -43.07 -8.28 4.80
N LYS A 63 -42.54 -7.22 5.42
CA LYS A 63 -43.34 -6.04 5.81
C LYS A 63 -42.39 -4.90 6.10
N GLY A 64 -42.70 -3.73 5.53
CA GLY A 64 -41.85 -2.55 5.55
C GLY A 64 -41.50 -2.10 6.97
N THR A 65 -40.20 -1.93 7.19
CA THR A 65 -39.65 -1.06 8.21
C THR A 65 -38.79 -0.07 7.44
N PHE A 66 -39.30 1.15 7.28
CA PHE A 66 -38.47 2.26 6.82
C PHE A 66 -37.50 2.62 7.95
N MET A 67 -36.20 2.50 7.63
CA MET A 67 -35.05 3.23 8.16
C MET A 67 -34.83 3.22 9.69
N ALA A 68 -34.10 2.20 10.17
CA ALA A 68 -33.24 2.37 11.32
C ALA A 68 -31.81 2.65 10.83
N ASP A 69 -31.34 3.83 11.20
CA ASP A 69 -30.12 4.59 10.89
C ASP A 69 -28.79 3.92 11.33
N THR A 70 -28.70 2.61 11.10
CA THR A 70 -27.51 1.74 11.20
C THR A 70 -27.06 1.22 9.83
N ASP A 71 -27.84 1.50 8.79
CA ASP A 71 -27.54 1.31 7.35
C ASP A 71 -26.52 2.36 6.81
N ARG A 72 -25.74 2.96 7.73
CA ARG A 72 -25.24 4.33 7.57
C ARG A 72 -23.96 4.47 6.76
N ARG A 73 -23.55 3.46 5.98
CA ARG A 73 -22.51 3.59 4.95
C ARG A 73 -22.81 2.68 3.79
N SER A 74 -23.24 3.28 2.69
CA SER A 74 -23.62 2.54 1.49
C SER A 74 -22.41 1.83 0.86
N GLY A 75 -22.65 0.75 0.13
CA GLY A 75 -21.60 0.11 -0.67
C GLY A 75 -20.94 1.07 -1.67
N ALA A 76 -21.70 2.04 -2.18
CA ALA A 76 -21.18 3.10 -3.04
C ALA A 76 -20.22 4.04 -2.29
N GLU A 77 -20.54 4.39 -1.04
CA GLU A 77 -19.65 5.20 -0.19
C GLU A 77 -18.34 4.47 0.11
N LEU A 78 -18.40 3.19 0.50
CA LEU A 78 -17.21 2.35 0.71
C LEU A 78 -16.31 2.36 -0.54
N ARG A 79 -16.93 2.14 -1.72
CA ARG A 79 -16.21 2.15 -2.99
C ARG A 79 -15.55 3.49 -3.27
N ALA A 80 -16.29 4.59 -3.12
CA ALA A 80 -15.79 5.94 -3.38
C ALA A 80 -14.60 6.28 -2.46
N ARG A 81 -14.72 5.99 -1.17
CA ARG A 81 -13.66 6.21 -0.17
C ARG A 81 -12.42 5.37 -0.47
N ARG A 82 -12.60 4.08 -0.77
CA ARG A 82 -11.50 3.19 -1.20
C ARG A 82 -10.77 3.72 -2.44
N GLU A 83 -11.52 4.18 -3.43
CA GLU A 83 -10.95 4.72 -4.68
C GLU A 83 -10.24 6.06 -4.45
N LEU A 84 -10.74 6.89 -3.52
CA LEU A 84 -10.08 8.10 -3.07
C LEU A 84 -8.74 7.81 -2.38
N LEU A 85 -8.62 6.68 -1.66
CA LEU A 85 -7.33 6.22 -1.13
C LEU A 85 -6.38 5.69 -2.21
N GLY A 86 -6.82 5.60 -3.48
CA GLY A 86 -6.03 4.96 -4.53
C GLY A 86 -5.89 3.44 -4.35
N LEU A 87 -6.85 2.80 -3.68
CA LEU A 87 -6.86 1.36 -3.42
C LEU A 87 -7.84 0.63 -4.34
N ASN A 88 -7.50 -0.59 -4.77
CA ASN A 88 -8.38 -1.47 -5.53
C ASN A 88 -9.00 -2.49 -4.57
N ALA A 89 -9.97 -3.27 -5.04
CA ALA A 89 -10.66 -4.23 -4.18
C ALA A 89 -9.70 -5.26 -3.57
N GLN A 90 -8.69 -5.72 -4.33
CA GLN A 90 -7.72 -6.71 -3.87
C GLN A 90 -6.75 -6.13 -2.83
N GLU A 91 -6.21 -4.93 -3.07
CA GLU A 91 -5.35 -4.20 -2.13
C GLU A 91 -6.10 -3.92 -0.81
N THR A 92 -7.36 -3.52 -0.92
CA THR A 92 -8.21 -3.24 0.25
C THR A 92 -8.53 -4.51 1.02
N ALA A 93 -8.81 -5.60 0.32
CA ALA A 93 -9.03 -6.90 0.93
C ALA A 93 -7.79 -7.37 1.70
N ALA A 94 -6.59 -7.18 1.14
CA ALA A 94 -5.33 -7.50 1.79
C ALA A 94 -5.08 -6.64 3.04
N LEU A 95 -5.38 -5.34 2.98
CA LEU A 95 -5.24 -4.43 4.12
C LEU A 95 -6.22 -4.74 5.26
N LEU A 96 -7.46 -5.11 4.93
CA LEU A 96 -8.52 -5.45 5.89
C LEU A 96 -8.52 -6.92 6.33
N GLY A 97 -7.63 -7.75 5.79
CA GLY A 97 -7.56 -9.18 6.11
C GLY A 97 -8.79 -10.00 5.68
N VAL A 98 -9.45 -9.62 4.59
CA VAL A 98 -10.64 -10.31 4.05
C VAL A 98 -10.43 -10.81 2.62
N ASP A 99 -11.36 -11.61 2.11
CA ASP A 99 -11.38 -12.03 0.70
C ASP A 99 -11.92 -10.91 -0.21
N GLU A 100 -11.34 -10.70 -1.39
CA GLU A 100 -11.76 -9.67 -2.34
C GLU A 100 -13.26 -9.76 -2.69
N ARG A 101 -13.82 -10.98 -2.75
CA ARG A 101 -15.26 -11.19 -3.02
C ARG A 101 -16.13 -10.61 -1.91
N VAL A 102 -15.61 -10.50 -0.68
CA VAL A 102 -16.30 -9.87 0.44
C VAL A 102 -16.39 -8.36 0.22
N ILE A 103 -15.29 -7.72 -0.21
CA ILE A 103 -15.29 -6.29 -0.58
C ILE A 103 -16.34 -6.02 -1.67
N ARG A 104 -16.32 -6.80 -2.77
CA ARG A 104 -17.28 -6.63 -3.86
C ARG A 104 -18.73 -6.81 -3.43
N ARG A 105 -19.00 -7.71 -2.48
CA ARG A 105 -20.34 -7.92 -1.91
C ARG A 105 -20.81 -6.71 -1.10
N TRP A 106 -19.93 -6.13 -0.28
CA TRP A 106 -20.22 -4.90 0.47
C TRP A 106 -20.51 -3.74 -0.48
N GLU A 107 -19.70 -3.57 -1.52
CA GLU A 107 -19.91 -2.53 -2.54
C GLU A 107 -21.22 -2.69 -3.32
N GLN A 108 -21.75 -3.92 -3.40
CA GLN A 108 -23.06 -4.24 -4.01
C GLN A 108 -24.24 -4.10 -3.04
N GLY A 109 -24.02 -3.58 -1.82
CA GLY A 109 -25.07 -3.31 -0.84
C GLY A 109 -25.29 -4.42 0.18
N LYS A 110 -24.32 -5.33 0.39
CA LYS A 110 -24.34 -6.17 1.59
C LYS A 110 -23.95 -5.35 2.82
N PRO A 111 -24.52 -5.65 4.00
CA PRO A 111 -24.17 -4.96 5.25
C PRO A 111 -22.66 -4.97 5.50
N ILE A 112 -22.13 -3.80 5.81
CA ILE A 112 -20.70 -3.58 6.08
C ILE A 112 -20.49 -3.65 7.59
N PRO A 113 -19.56 -4.48 8.10
CA PRO A 113 -19.23 -4.51 9.52
C PRO A 113 -18.70 -3.16 10.01
N GLU A 114 -19.06 -2.74 11.22
CA GLU A 114 -18.61 -1.46 11.79
C GLU A 114 -17.08 -1.38 11.88
N GLY A 115 -16.42 -2.48 12.30
CA GLY A 115 -14.96 -2.56 12.39
C GLY A 115 -14.24 -2.31 11.05
N VAL A 116 -14.83 -2.74 9.93
CA VAL A 116 -14.27 -2.49 8.58
C VAL A 116 -14.26 -1.00 8.27
N VAL A 117 -15.29 -0.28 8.69
CA VAL A 117 -15.32 1.16 8.44
C VAL A 117 -14.40 1.91 9.38
N ALA A 118 -14.26 1.45 10.63
CA ALA A 118 -13.26 2.00 11.53
C ALA A 118 -11.85 1.80 10.93
N GLU A 119 -11.53 0.62 10.40
CA GLU A 119 -10.25 0.36 9.73
C GLU A 119 -10.05 1.22 8.47
N LEU A 120 -11.07 1.41 7.64
CA LEU A 120 -10.99 2.33 6.50
C LEU A 120 -10.72 3.77 6.93
N ALA A 121 -11.37 4.23 8.00
CA ALA A 121 -11.14 5.56 8.56
C ALA A 121 -9.70 5.72 9.10
N GLN A 122 -9.11 4.65 9.65
CA GLN A 122 -7.70 4.66 10.03
C GLN A 122 -6.78 4.79 8.80
N LEU A 123 -7.08 4.12 7.70
CA LEU A 123 -6.33 4.27 6.45
C LEU A 123 -6.43 5.69 5.87
N GLU A 124 -7.59 6.33 5.99
CA GLU A 124 -7.79 7.74 5.63
C GLU A 124 -6.96 8.66 6.49
N GLN A 125 -6.97 8.47 7.82
CA GLN A 125 -6.13 9.26 8.72
C GLN A 125 -4.63 9.13 8.40
N VAL A 126 -4.17 7.91 8.10
CA VAL A 126 -2.78 7.68 7.68
C VAL A 126 -2.48 8.40 6.37
N GLN A 127 -3.45 8.52 5.45
CA GLN A 127 -3.25 9.25 4.20
C GLN A 127 -3.19 10.76 4.46
N ASP A 128 -4.05 11.28 5.33
CA ASP A 128 -4.05 12.68 5.73
C ASP A 128 -2.71 13.08 6.38
N ASP A 129 -2.14 12.20 7.20
CA ASP A 129 -0.83 12.43 7.81
C ASP A 129 0.28 12.47 6.75
N VAL A 130 0.26 11.55 5.78
CA VAL A 130 1.21 11.56 4.65
C VAL A 130 1.01 12.77 3.75
N ILE A 131 -0.23 13.22 3.54
CA ILE A 131 -0.50 14.45 2.78
C ILE A 131 0.18 15.64 3.46
N ARG A 132 0.07 15.78 4.79
CA ARG A 132 0.76 16.85 5.55
C ARG A 132 2.27 16.75 5.44
N GLU A 133 2.84 15.54 5.57
CA GLU A 133 4.29 15.31 5.38
C GLU A 133 4.75 15.77 3.99
N LEU A 134 3.98 15.47 2.94
CA LEU A 134 4.29 15.86 1.56
C LEU A 134 4.08 17.36 1.32
N GLU A 135 3.08 17.97 1.96
CA GLU A 135 2.87 19.42 1.93
C GLU A 135 4.05 20.17 2.54
N ASP A 136 4.54 19.72 3.69
CA ASP A 136 5.71 20.32 4.35
C ASP A 136 6.96 20.18 3.47
N ALA A 137 7.21 18.98 2.92
CA ALA A 137 8.32 18.77 1.98
C ALA A 137 8.19 19.65 0.72
N GLY A 138 6.96 19.85 0.22
CA GLY A 138 6.67 20.70 -0.93
C GLY A 138 6.91 22.18 -0.64
N LYS A 139 6.51 22.68 0.54
CA LYS A 139 6.78 24.06 0.99
C LYS A 139 8.28 24.33 1.14
N ASP A 140 9.02 23.36 1.66
CA ASP A 140 10.46 23.50 1.91
C ASP A 140 11.30 23.45 0.63
N SER A 141 10.93 22.61 -0.33
CA SER A 141 11.79 22.28 -1.48
C SER A 141 11.20 22.56 -2.87
N GLY A 142 9.91 22.85 -2.98
CA GLY A 142 9.18 22.91 -4.25
C GLY A 142 8.97 21.54 -4.92
N VAL A 143 9.37 20.44 -4.27
CA VAL A 143 9.37 19.10 -4.84
C VAL A 143 8.71 18.10 -3.90
N ILE A 144 7.77 17.33 -4.44
CA ILE A 144 7.15 16.19 -3.77
C ILE A 144 7.64 14.91 -4.46
N THR A 145 8.13 13.95 -3.67
CA THR A 145 8.60 12.67 -4.21
C THR A 145 7.51 11.61 -4.07
N THR A 146 7.34 10.76 -5.09
CA THR A 146 6.41 9.61 -5.05
C THR A 146 7.02 8.37 -5.72
N TYR A 147 6.31 7.24 -5.72
CA TYR A 147 6.85 5.95 -6.16
C TYR A 147 6.22 5.43 -7.45
N LYS A 148 7.05 4.81 -8.29
CA LYS A 148 6.67 4.25 -9.59
C LYS A 148 6.02 2.86 -9.47
N GLY A 149 5.25 2.48 -10.50
CA GLY A 149 4.68 1.14 -10.65
C GLY A 149 3.62 0.78 -9.61
N ASP A 150 3.36 -0.53 -9.49
CA ASP A 150 2.34 -1.10 -8.61
C ASP A 150 2.96 -1.83 -7.39
N GLY A 151 4.19 -1.44 -7.03
CA GLY A 151 4.87 -1.94 -5.85
C GLY A 151 4.33 -1.33 -4.55
N VAL A 152 5.13 -1.40 -3.50
CA VAL A 152 4.80 -0.85 -2.18
C VAL A 152 5.61 0.40 -1.89
N VAL A 153 5.13 1.20 -0.94
CA VAL A 153 5.89 2.34 -0.41
C VAL A 153 7.05 1.79 0.45
N PRO A 154 8.33 2.18 0.22
CA PRO A 154 9.47 1.59 0.91
C PRO A 154 9.43 1.69 2.45
N ASP A 155 8.99 2.84 2.98
CA ASP A 155 8.87 3.07 4.43
C ASP A 155 7.54 2.55 5.00
N ARG A 156 6.58 2.20 4.13
CA ARG A 156 5.25 1.69 4.47
C ARG A 156 4.93 0.47 3.59
N PRO A 157 5.61 -0.67 3.77
CA PRO A 157 5.58 -1.80 2.83
C PRO A 157 4.23 -2.52 2.73
N LYS A 158 3.25 -2.16 3.57
CA LYS A 158 1.87 -2.65 3.46
C LYS A 158 1.02 -1.82 2.50
N LEU A 159 1.44 -0.60 2.17
CA LEU A 159 0.68 0.33 1.35
C LEU A 159 1.21 0.32 -0.08
N PRO A 160 0.32 0.32 -1.09
CA PRO A 160 0.74 0.34 -2.49
C PRO A 160 1.26 1.71 -2.90
N ALA A 161 2.17 1.74 -3.87
CA ALA A 161 2.70 2.98 -4.44
C ALA A 161 1.58 3.89 -5.00
N ARG A 162 0.48 3.30 -5.50
CA ARG A 162 -0.69 4.05 -5.98
C ARG A 162 -1.37 4.87 -4.89
N TRP A 163 -1.45 4.34 -3.66
CA TRP A 163 -2.00 5.05 -2.51
C TRP A 163 -1.18 6.32 -2.21
N HIS A 164 0.15 6.20 -2.27
CA HIS A 164 1.06 7.34 -2.08
C HIS A 164 0.98 8.35 -3.23
N ARG A 165 0.74 7.91 -4.47
CA ARG A 165 0.52 8.82 -5.60
C ARG A 165 -0.74 9.66 -5.43
N VAL A 166 -1.82 9.12 -4.86
CA VAL A 166 -3.02 9.91 -4.58
C VAL A 166 -2.78 10.92 -3.46
N ALA A 167 -2.02 10.54 -2.42
CA ALA A 167 -1.57 11.48 -1.39
C ALA A 167 -0.75 12.63 -1.99
N ALA A 168 0.25 12.32 -2.83
CA ALA A 168 1.08 13.33 -3.50
C ALA A 168 0.27 14.25 -4.42
N ALA A 169 -0.67 13.72 -5.19
CA ALA A 169 -1.56 14.53 -6.03
C ALA A 169 -2.46 15.46 -5.21
N THR A 170 -2.93 14.99 -4.05
CA THR A 170 -3.72 15.80 -3.12
C THR A 170 -2.88 16.92 -2.49
N ALA A 171 -1.68 16.61 -2.02
CA ALA A 171 -0.75 17.61 -1.48
C ALA A 171 -0.45 18.73 -2.49
N VAL A 172 -0.15 18.38 -3.75
CA VAL A 172 0.07 19.39 -4.81
C VAL A 172 -1.18 20.25 -5.04
N ARG A 173 -2.37 19.65 -5.04
CA ARG A 173 -3.62 20.40 -5.20
C ARG A 173 -3.83 21.40 -4.07
N ASN A 174 -3.56 21.00 -2.83
CA ASN A 174 -3.70 21.85 -1.65
C ASN A 174 -2.68 22.99 -1.67
N LEU A 175 -1.42 22.69 -1.96
CA LEU A 175 -0.35 23.70 -2.08
C LEU A 175 -0.63 24.71 -3.20
N ALA A 176 -1.16 24.25 -4.33
CA ALA A 176 -1.56 25.15 -5.42
C ALA A 176 -2.70 26.09 -4.99
N ALA A 177 -3.64 25.63 -4.15
CA ALA A 177 -4.68 26.49 -3.59
C ALA A 177 -4.12 27.55 -2.63
N ASP A 178 -3.00 27.25 -1.97
CA ASP A 178 -2.24 28.17 -1.11
C ASP A 178 -1.24 29.06 -1.90
N GLY A 179 -1.17 28.92 -3.22
CA GLY A 179 -0.27 29.69 -4.08
C GLY A 179 1.20 29.21 -4.08
N VAL A 180 1.46 28.00 -3.61
CA VAL A 180 2.80 27.39 -3.60
C VAL A 180 2.99 26.54 -4.86
N ASP A 181 3.95 26.91 -5.72
CA ASP A 181 4.30 26.14 -6.91
C ASP A 181 5.14 24.91 -6.53
N THR A 182 4.61 23.72 -6.81
CA THR A 182 5.26 22.45 -6.49
C THR A 182 5.09 21.44 -7.63
N ARG A 183 6.06 20.54 -7.76
CA ARG A 183 6.01 19.45 -8.75
C ARG A 183 6.24 18.09 -8.13
N ILE A 184 5.61 17.07 -8.70
CA ILE A 184 5.80 15.66 -8.32
C ILE A 184 6.92 15.06 -9.16
N ILE A 185 7.88 14.39 -8.50
CA ILE A 185 8.89 13.55 -9.15
C ILE A 185 8.84 12.12 -8.61
N TYR A 186 9.37 11.17 -9.37
CA TYR A 186 9.58 9.83 -8.83
C TYR A 186 10.84 9.80 -7.95
N ALA A 187 10.79 9.03 -6.86
CA ALA A 187 11.97 8.71 -6.08
C ALA A 187 13.00 8.01 -6.99
N GLU A 188 14.26 8.45 -6.90
CA GLU A 188 15.37 7.71 -7.46
C GLU A 188 15.46 6.37 -6.71
N GLY A 189 15.41 5.27 -7.47
CA GLY A 189 15.31 3.90 -6.93
C GLY A 189 16.65 3.26 -6.60
#